data_AF-A0A1J9RJC5-F1
#
_entry.id   AF-A0A1J9RJC5-F1
#
_cell.length_a   1.000
_cell.length_b   1.000
_cell.length_c   1.000
_cell.angle_alpha   90.00
_cell.angle_beta   90.00
_cell.angle_gamma   90.00
#
_symmetry.space_group_name_H-M   'P 1'
#
loop_
_entity.id
_entity.type
_entity.pdbx_description
1 polymer ?
#
loop_
_entity_poly.entity_id
_entity_poly.type
_entity_poly.pdbx_seq_one_letter_code
_entity_poly.pdbx_strand_id
1 'polypeptide(L)'
;MRPIKYQPFSGAQEFSDLMLDLFNDYLTYSPDTFPFEFLQKTTDLKVVCEDTTAENVEFITPSTLEDAIMNSARINSPDTSEYPWDPPVDDSWTGWMGITIDSLLKSVDIPRGEQEFGGPLFSRLRNGLIANGHPRVLGHCLFRHRPDHWTFMIRDHSPLDSKGKNGKNYLLRSEIMGITSILYHQMNEVRWDPRKHEYMQPKLTYRDGPLTATIVTFMVGKVRVVQATCDPSNPYPTLTCTLRGLYNLSMSCYDKSSVHKIVKWILCPPELAGGVPLRGRKA
;
A
#
# COMPACT_ATOMS: atom_id res chain seq x y z
N MET A 1 -25.96 -19.58 -4.26
CA MET A 1 -25.88 -18.31 -3.50
C MET A 1 -26.81 -17.30 -4.14
N ARG A 2 -27.52 -16.48 -3.35
CA ARG A 2 -28.29 -15.34 -3.90
C ARG A 2 -27.31 -14.23 -4.31
N PRO A 3 -27.53 -13.51 -5.41
CA PRO A 3 -26.70 -12.36 -5.78
C PRO A 3 -26.75 -11.30 -4.67
N ILE A 4 -25.59 -10.77 -4.26
CA ILE A 4 -25.52 -9.61 -3.36
C ILE A 4 -26.08 -8.40 -4.12
N LYS A 5 -27.02 -7.69 -3.50
CA LYS A 5 -27.60 -6.45 -4.04
C LYS A 5 -27.00 -5.28 -3.28
N TYR A 6 -26.15 -4.51 -3.96
CA TYR A 6 -25.57 -3.29 -3.41
C TYR A 6 -26.52 -2.12 -3.58
N GLN A 7 -26.60 -1.25 -2.57
CA GLN A 7 -27.29 0.03 -2.69
C GLN A 7 -26.35 1.05 -3.33
N PRO A 8 -26.89 2.03 -4.09
CA PRO A 8 -26.07 3.11 -4.61
C PRO A 8 -25.64 4.03 -3.46
N PHE A 9 -24.40 4.50 -3.50
CA PHE A 9 -23.93 5.56 -2.62
C PHE A 9 -24.60 6.88 -3.01
N SER A 10 -25.00 7.65 -2.00
CA SER A 10 -25.57 9.00 -2.13
C SER A 10 -24.54 10.03 -2.62
N GLY A 11 -23.24 9.74 -2.47
CA GLY A 11 -22.15 10.53 -3.03
C GLY A 11 -20.78 10.13 -2.46
N ALA A 12 -19.73 10.84 -2.89
CA ALA A 12 -18.36 10.57 -2.47
C ALA A 12 -18.12 10.73 -0.96
N GLN A 13 -18.92 11.56 -0.27
CA GLN A 13 -18.84 11.69 1.18
C GLN A 13 -19.14 10.36 1.88
N GLU A 14 -20.22 9.67 1.48
CA GLU A 14 -20.60 8.38 2.07
C GLU A 14 -19.52 7.31 1.85
N PHE A 15 -18.87 7.32 0.67
CA PHE A 15 -17.72 6.43 0.43
C PHE A 15 -16.52 6.77 1.31
N SER A 16 -16.22 8.06 1.47
CA SER A 16 -15.16 8.53 2.37
C SER A 16 -15.42 8.10 3.82
N ASP A 17 -16.66 8.27 4.31
CA ASP A 17 -17.05 7.87 5.66
C ASP A 17 -16.94 6.34 5.83
N LEU A 18 -17.31 5.57 4.80
CA LEU A 18 -17.11 4.13 4.80
C LEU A 18 -15.63 3.72 4.90
N MET A 19 -14.69 4.44 4.26
CA MET A 19 -13.25 4.13 4.41
C MET A 19 -12.78 4.31 5.86
N LEU A 20 -13.29 5.33 6.55
CA LEU A 20 -13.03 5.56 7.97
C LEU A 20 -13.62 4.44 8.83
N ASP A 21 -14.87 4.04 8.57
CA ASP A 21 -15.54 2.96 9.31
C ASP A 21 -14.84 1.62 9.11
N LEU A 22 -14.53 1.26 7.87
CA LEU A 22 -13.76 0.06 7.54
C LEU A 22 -12.40 0.06 8.25
N PHE A 23 -11.68 1.19 8.26
CA PHE A 23 -10.43 1.27 9.01
C PHE A 23 -10.63 0.93 10.48
N ASN A 24 -11.65 1.49 11.13
CA ASN A 24 -11.93 1.27 12.55
C ASN A 24 -12.37 -0.17 12.84
N ASP A 25 -13.16 -0.77 11.95
CA ASP A 25 -13.52 -2.17 12.03
C ASP A 25 -12.26 -3.03 11.96
N TYR A 26 -11.47 -2.91 10.90
CA TYR A 26 -10.25 -3.71 10.75
C TYR A 26 -9.21 -3.45 11.84
N LEU A 27 -9.17 -2.26 12.44
CA LEU A 27 -8.33 -1.96 13.60
C LEU A 27 -8.67 -2.87 14.81
N THR A 28 -9.94 -3.20 15.01
CA THR A 28 -10.43 -3.98 16.16
C THR A 28 -10.60 -5.46 15.86
N TYR A 29 -10.64 -5.86 14.58
CA TYR A 29 -10.74 -7.26 14.18
C TYR A 29 -9.55 -8.08 14.69
N SER A 30 -9.85 -9.28 15.20
CA SER A 30 -8.84 -10.22 15.70
C SER A 30 -7.99 -10.89 14.60
N PRO A 31 -8.52 -11.28 13.43
CA PRO A 31 -7.72 -11.91 12.38
C PRO A 31 -6.70 -10.95 11.75
N ASP A 32 -5.49 -11.46 11.48
CA ASP A 32 -4.44 -10.72 10.76
C ASP A 32 -4.48 -10.92 9.23
N THR A 33 -5.25 -11.91 8.77
CA THR A 33 -5.37 -12.28 7.35
C THR A 33 -6.83 -12.45 6.94
N PHE A 34 -7.20 -11.94 5.79
CA PHE A 34 -8.56 -11.98 5.25
C PHE A 34 -8.57 -12.63 3.87
N PRO A 35 -9.16 -13.84 3.71
CA PRO A 35 -9.24 -14.50 2.42
C PRO A 35 -10.00 -13.67 1.38
N PHE A 36 -9.59 -13.75 0.12
CA PHE A 36 -10.29 -13.06 -0.98
C PHE A 36 -11.77 -13.45 -1.05
N GLU A 37 -12.09 -14.71 -0.84
CA GLU A 37 -13.48 -15.18 -0.81
C GLU A 37 -14.32 -14.51 0.29
N PHE A 38 -13.70 -14.21 1.44
CA PHE A 38 -14.37 -13.50 2.52
C PHE A 38 -14.63 -12.05 2.12
N LEU A 39 -13.61 -11.36 1.63
CA LEU A 39 -13.70 -9.95 1.23
C LEU A 39 -14.71 -9.74 0.09
N GLN A 40 -14.78 -10.64 -0.89
CA GLN A 40 -15.71 -10.51 -2.02
C GLN A 40 -17.18 -10.82 -1.65
N LYS A 41 -17.47 -11.17 -0.39
CA LYS A 41 -18.83 -11.40 0.13
C LYS A 41 -19.33 -10.25 1.00
N THR A 42 -18.57 -9.17 1.15
CA THR A 42 -18.99 -7.96 1.86
C THR A 42 -20.21 -7.33 1.20
N THR A 43 -21.09 -6.76 2.02
CA THR A 43 -22.39 -6.22 1.59
C THR A 43 -22.43 -4.69 1.56
N ASP A 44 -21.54 -4.07 2.32
CA ASP A 44 -21.32 -2.62 2.45
C ASP A 44 -20.59 -2.02 1.24
N LEU A 45 -19.62 -2.75 0.67
CA LEU A 45 -18.90 -2.37 -0.53
C LEU A 45 -18.67 -3.57 -1.42
N LYS A 46 -18.79 -3.38 -2.74
CA LYS A 46 -18.39 -4.41 -3.69
C LYS A 46 -16.87 -4.46 -3.75
N VAL A 47 -16.30 -5.59 -3.36
CA VAL A 47 -14.86 -5.85 -3.41
C VAL A 47 -14.56 -6.90 -4.46
N VAL A 48 -13.51 -6.68 -5.24
CA VAL A 48 -12.92 -7.67 -6.16
C VAL A 48 -11.49 -7.90 -5.72
N CYS A 49 -11.06 -9.16 -5.63
CA CYS A 49 -9.70 -9.49 -5.27
C CYS A 49 -9.04 -10.37 -6.32
N GLU A 50 -7.85 -9.99 -6.76
CA GLU A 50 -7.13 -10.64 -7.86
C GLU A 50 -5.70 -10.96 -7.45
N ASP A 51 -5.18 -12.11 -7.89
CA ASP A 51 -3.76 -12.45 -7.82
C ASP A 51 -3.17 -12.34 -9.22
N THR A 52 -2.32 -11.33 -9.43
CA THR A 52 -1.61 -11.10 -10.69
C THR A 52 -0.10 -11.22 -10.50
N THR A 53 0.35 -11.97 -9.50
CA THR A 53 1.80 -12.11 -9.18
C THR A 53 2.61 -12.77 -10.30
N ALA A 54 1.96 -13.47 -11.23
CA ALA A 54 2.59 -14.07 -12.40
C ALA A 54 2.69 -13.12 -13.60
N GLU A 55 2.01 -11.96 -13.56
CA GLU A 55 2.03 -10.99 -14.66
C GLU A 55 3.32 -10.17 -14.63
N ASN A 56 3.86 -9.88 -15.82
CA ASN A 56 4.97 -8.95 -15.95
C ASN A 56 4.45 -7.53 -15.77
N VAL A 57 5.08 -6.81 -14.85
CA VAL A 57 4.76 -5.41 -14.58
C VAL A 57 5.76 -4.53 -15.32
N GLU A 58 5.23 -3.67 -16.18
CA GLU A 58 6.00 -2.64 -16.86
C GLU A 58 6.08 -1.38 -15.98
N PHE A 59 7.29 -0.97 -15.63
CA PHE A 59 7.53 0.25 -14.85
C PHE A 59 8.00 1.36 -15.79
N ILE A 60 7.36 2.52 -15.71
CA ILE A 60 7.83 3.73 -16.38
C ILE A 60 8.78 4.45 -15.42
N THR A 61 10.03 3.97 -15.37
CA THR A 61 11.07 4.51 -14.49
C THR A 61 11.91 5.55 -15.24
N PRO A 62 12.10 6.78 -14.71
CA PRO A 62 13.03 7.75 -15.29
C PRO A 62 14.44 7.16 -15.42
N SER A 63 15.13 7.42 -16.53
CA SER A 63 16.46 6.81 -16.79
C SER A 63 17.48 7.09 -15.69
N THR A 64 17.48 8.30 -15.13
CA THR A 64 18.36 8.66 -14.01
C THR A 64 18.10 7.82 -12.76
N LEU A 65 16.83 7.56 -12.46
CA LEU A 65 16.45 6.70 -11.34
C LEU A 65 16.77 5.23 -11.63
N GLU A 66 16.55 4.78 -12.87
CA GLU A 66 16.92 3.43 -13.30
C GLU A 66 18.43 3.19 -13.12
N ASP A 67 19.25 4.11 -13.60
CA ASP A 67 20.71 4.04 -13.48
C ASP A 67 21.14 4.05 -12.00
N ALA A 68 20.53 4.88 -11.16
CA ALA A 68 20.84 4.92 -9.73
C ALA A 68 20.46 3.61 -9.01
N ILE A 69 19.31 3.01 -9.35
CA ILE A 69 18.90 1.71 -8.82
C ILE A 69 19.91 0.64 -9.22
N MET A 70 20.23 0.55 -10.53
CA MET A 70 21.11 -0.46 -11.08
C MET A 70 22.55 -0.36 -10.56
N ASN A 71 23.03 0.85 -10.28
CA ASN A 71 24.38 1.10 -9.78
C ASN A 71 24.47 1.22 -8.25
N SER A 72 23.37 1.00 -7.52
CA SER A 72 23.37 1.12 -6.06
C SER A 72 24.25 0.05 -5.42
N ALA A 73 25.36 0.46 -4.78
CA ALA A 73 26.24 -0.44 -4.04
C ALA A 73 25.46 -1.17 -2.92
N ARG A 74 24.57 -0.45 -2.24
CA ARG A 74 23.71 -1.03 -1.20
C ARG A 74 22.82 -2.16 -1.71
N ILE A 75 22.23 -2.02 -2.90
CA ILE A 75 21.38 -3.09 -3.47
C ILE A 75 22.24 -4.22 -4.05
N ASN A 76 23.35 -3.89 -4.71
CA ASN A 76 24.19 -4.88 -5.36
C ASN A 76 25.00 -5.72 -4.37
N SER A 77 25.33 -5.16 -3.20
CA SER A 77 26.18 -5.77 -2.19
C SER A 77 25.67 -5.39 -0.78
N PRO A 78 24.54 -5.96 -0.33
CA PRO A 78 23.87 -5.57 0.93
C PRO A 78 24.62 -5.99 2.20
N ASP A 79 25.65 -6.82 2.07
CA ASP A 79 26.44 -7.44 3.14
C ASP A 79 27.85 -6.84 3.28
N THR A 80 28.18 -5.78 2.53
CA THR A 80 29.52 -5.19 2.57
C THR A 80 29.72 -4.27 3.78
N SER A 81 30.95 -4.25 4.29
CA SER A 81 31.39 -3.41 5.39
C SER A 81 31.42 -1.90 5.07
N GLU A 82 31.03 -1.50 3.86
CA GLU A 82 31.03 -0.09 3.43
C GLU A 82 29.93 0.73 4.13
N TYR A 83 28.92 0.06 4.68
CA TYR A 83 27.89 0.70 5.48
C TYR A 83 28.13 0.44 6.97
N PRO A 84 27.93 1.46 7.83
CA PRO A 84 28.17 1.32 9.28
C PRO A 84 27.13 0.44 10.00
N TRP A 85 26.36 -0.35 9.26
CA TRP A 85 25.24 -1.15 9.75
C TRP A 85 25.48 -2.60 9.31
N ASP A 86 25.23 -3.54 10.22
CA ASP A 86 25.25 -4.96 9.90
C ASP A 86 24.33 -5.29 8.71
N PRO A 87 24.59 -6.38 7.97
CA PRO A 87 23.72 -6.84 6.90
C PRO A 87 22.26 -6.92 7.39
N PRO A 88 21.28 -6.58 6.55
CA PRO A 88 19.88 -6.64 6.97
C PRO A 88 19.53 -8.06 7.42
N VAL A 89 18.95 -8.16 8.61
CA VAL A 89 18.31 -9.38 9.10
C VAL A 89 16.87 -9.40 8.61
N ASP A 90 16.26 -10.59 8.54
CA ASP A 90 14.97 -10.79 7.88
C ASP A 90 13.82 -9.90 8.43
N ASP A 91 13.93 -9.37 9.64
CA ASP A 91 12.97 -8.47 10.28
C ASP A 91 13.30 -6.97 10.19
N SER A 92 14.44 -6.58 9.60
CA SER A 92 14.90 -5.18 9.50
C SER A 92 14.77 -4.55 8.11
N TRP A 93 14.23 -5.31 7.14
CA TRP A 93 14.13 -4.89 5.74
C TRP A 93 13.39 -3.58 5.48
N THR A 94 12.37 -3.24 6.28
CA THR A 94 11.63 -1.96 6.10
C THR A 94 12.54 -0.76 6.34
N GLY A 95 13.33 -0.78 7.42
CA GLY A 95 14.25 0.31 7.75
C GLY A 95 15.42 0.39 6.78
N TRP A 96 15.98 -0.78 6.42
CA TRP A 96 17.02 -0.86 5.40
C TRP A 96 16.55 -0.29 4.05
N MET A 97 15.31 -0.61 3.64
CA MET A 97 14.71 -0.08 2.42
C MET A 97 14.50 1.43 2.49
N GLY A 98 14.03 1.95 3.63
CA GLY A 98 13.87 3.39 3.83
C GLY A 98 15.17 4.17 3.61
N ILE A 99 16.29 3.67 4.16
CA ILE A 99 17.61 4.30 3.96
C ILE A 99 18.10 4.11 2.51
N THR A 100 17.81 2.96 1.87
CA THR A 100 18.14 2.72 0.46
C THR A 100 17.45 3.74 -0.43
N ILE A 101 16.16 3.98 -0.22
CA ILE A 101 15.38 4.98 -0.94
C ILE A 101 15.95 6.38 -0.71
N ASP A 102 16.27 6.74 0.54
CA ASP A 102 16.89 8.04 0.84
C ASP A 102 18.20 8.24 0.07
N SER A 103 19.07 7.22 0.06
CA SER A 103 20.33 7.26 -0.68
C SER A 103 20.11 7.42 -2.19
N LEU A 104 19.14 6.71 -2.76
CA LEU A 104 18.81 6.81 -4.18
C LEU A 104 18.30 8.20 -4.52
N LEU A 105 17.31 8.71 -3.79
CA LEU A 105 16.71 10.02 -4.07
C LEU A 105 17.71 11.17 -3.94
N LYS A 106 18.64 11.10 -2.97
CA LYS A 106 19.76 12.04 -2.86
C LYS A 106 20.69 12.03 -4.07
N SER A 107 20.84 10.88 -4.74
CA SER A 107 21.75 10.75 -5.88
C SER A 107 21.18 11.26 -7.21
N VAL A 108 19.84 11.38 -7.34
CA VAL A 108 19.18 11.69 -8.62
C VAL A 108 18.46 13.04 -8.65
N ASP A 109 18.53 13.84 -7.57
CA ASP A 109 17.84 15.14 -7.41
C ASP A 109 16.34 15.10 -7.79
N ILE A 110 15.70 13.95 -7.57
CA ILE A 110 14.26 13.78 -7.79
C ILE A 110 13.53 14.23 -6.51
N PRO A 111 12.48 15.06 -6.62
CA PRO A 111 11.66 15.43 -5.48
C PRO A 111 11.18 14.18 -4.75
N ARG A 112 11.40 14.12 -3.43
CA ARG A 112 11.14 12.91 -2.64
C ARG A 112 9.73 12.34 -2.81
N GLY A 113 8.73 13.19 -3.11
CA GLY A 113 7.30 12.81 -3.13
C GLY A 113 6.74 12.37 -1.78
N GLU A 114 7.62 12.18 -0.79
CA GLU A 114 7.31 11.78 0.57
C GLU A 114 6.39 12.79 1.23
N GLN A 115 5.30 12.27 1.80
CA GLN A 115 4.32 13.02 2.56
C GLN A 115 4.48 12.67 4.03
N GLU A 116 4.26 13.64 4.91
CA GLU A 116 3.93 13.30 6.29
C GLU A 116 2.60 12.54 6.29
N PHE A 117 2.62 11.26 6.65
CA PHE A 117 1.40 10.48 6.82
C PHE A 117 0.74 10.80 8.17
N GLY A 118 0.35 12.06 8.34
CA GLY A 118 -0.51 12.51 9.42
C GLY A 118 -1.99 12.24 9.13
N GLY A 119 -2.81 12.26 10.16
CA GLY A 119 -4.26 12.17 10.06
C GLY A 119 -4.85 11.14 11.02
N PRO A 120 -6.19 11.10 11.16
CA PRO A 120 -6.83 10.23 12.14
C PRO A 120 -6.51 8.74 11.90
N LEU A 121 -6.35 8.32 10.63
CA LEU A 121 -6.03 6.94 10.25
C LEU A 121 -4.52 6.67 10.26
N PHE A 122 -3.75 7.48 9.53
CA PHE A 122 -2.31 7.26 9.43
C PHE A 122 -1.56 7.42 10.75
N SER A 123 -2.02 8.28 11.67
CA SER A 123 -1.40 8.40 13.00
C SER A 123 -1.54 7.11 13.82
N ARG A 124 -2.60 6.31 13.61
CA ARG A 124 -2.72 4.99 14.22
C ARG A 124 -1.68 4.02 13.65
N LEU A 125 -1.49 4.02 12.33
CA LEU A 125 -0.48 3.18 11.67
C LEU A 125 0.95 3.64 11.99
N ARG A 126 1.17 4.95 12.20
CA ARG A 126 2.45 5.52 12.65
C ARG A 126 2.81 5.10 14.07
N ASN A 127 1.85 5.14 14.98
CA ASN A 127 2.06 4.69 16.37
C ASN A 127 2.24 3.16 16.44
N GLY A 128 1.73 2.46 15.42
CA GLY A 128 1.83 1.03 15.26
C GLY A 128 0.77 0.27 16.02
N LEU A 129 0.47 -0.95 15.55
CA LEU A 129 -0.42 -1.88 16.24
C LEU A 129 0.42 -2.77 17.13
N ILE A 130 0.29 -2.56 18.44
CA ILE A 130 0.97 -3.34 19.45
C ILE A 130 0.15 -4.60 19.73
N ALA A 131 0.80 -5.75 19.64
CA ALA A 131 0.22 -7.00 20.12
C ALA A 131 1.29 -7.83 20.83
N ASN A 132 0.94 -8.35 22.00
CA ASN A 132 1.86 -9.00 22.94
C ASN A 132 3.08 -8.13 23.32
N GLY A 133 2.89 -6.82 23.49
CA GLY A 133 3.96 -5.91 23.91
C GLY A 133 4.95 -5.50 22.81
N HIS A 134 4.76 -5.97 21.56
CA HIS A 134 5.63 -5.62 20.43
C HIS A 134 4.83 -4.93 19.30
N PRO A 135 5.39 -3.90 18.64
CA PRO A 135 4.75 -3.28 17.47
C PRO A 135 4.78 -4.26 16.29
N ARG A 136 3.66 -4.93 16.04
CA ARG A 136 3.53 -5.90 14.94
C ARG A 136 3.37 -5.21 13.60
N VAL A 137 2.52 -4.19 13.55
CA VAL A 137 2.29 -3.39 12.35
C VAL A 137 2.82 -1.98 12.58
N LEU A 138 3.59 -1.44 11.64
CA LEU A 138 4.15 -0.09 11.72
C LEU A 138 4.24 0.55 10.34
N GLY A 139 3.57 1.69 10.14
CA GLY A 139 3.70 2.52 8.94
C GLY A 139 5.07 3.22 8.89
N HIS A 140 5.68 3.28 7.71
CA HIS A 140 7.07 3.76 7.57
C HIS A 140 7.18 5.01 6.69
N CYS A 141 6.76 4.95 5.43
CA CYS A 141 6.86 6.06 4.46
C CYS A 141 5.62 6.11 3.58
N LEU A 142 5.19 7.31 3.22
CA LEU A 142 4.07 7.56 2.30
C LEU A 142 4.57 8.42 1.15
N PHE A 143 4.38 7.97 -0.08
CA PHE A 143 4.79 8.66 -1.29
C PHE A 143 3.56 9.05 -2.10
N ARG A 144 3.48 10.32 -2.48
CA ARG A 144 2.46 10.80 -3.42
C ARG A 144 3.09 10.94 -4.80
N HIS A 145 2.79 9.99 -5.70
CA HIS A 145 3.29 10.02 -7.07
C HIS A 145 2.42 10.91 -7.95
N ARG A 146 1.10 10.82 -7.76
CA ARG A 146 0.08 11.67 -8.39
C ARG A 146 -1.02 11.99 -7.36
N PRO A 147 -1.89 12.98 -7.61
CA PRO A 147 -3.02 13.27 -6.72
C PRO A 147 -3.86 12.01 -6.43
N ASP A 148 -4.04 11.17 -7.44
CA ASP A 148 -4.83 9.95 -7.44
C ASP A 148 -4.02 8.65 -7.21
N HIS A 149 -2.68 8.69 -7.11
CA HIS A 149 -1.88 7.48 -6.87
C HIS A 149 -0.79 7.66 -5.81
N TRP A 150 -1.00 7.00 -4.67
CA TRP A 150 -0.11 7.08 -3.51
C TRP A 150 0.43 5.68 -3.16
N THR A 151 1.64 5.62 -2.64
CA THR A 151 2.29 4.39 -2.18
C THR A 151 2.63 4.46 -0.71
N PHE A 152 2.32 3.42 0.06
CA PHE A 152 2.60 3.34 1.49
C PHE A 152 3.44 2.12 1.82
N MET A 153 4.56 2.35 2.51
CA MET A 153 5.41 1.32 3.06
C MET A 153 4.94 0.99 4.48
N ILE A 154 4.67 -0.28 4.73
CA ILE A 154 4.23 -0.78 6.03
C ILE A 154 5.05 -2.00 6.41
N ARG A 155 5.45 -2.08 7.67
CA ARG A 155 6.00 -3.29 8.27
C ARG A 155 4.86 -4.07 8.91
N ASP A 156 4.80 -5.37 8.64
CA ASP A 156 3.84 -6.28 9.25
C ASP A 156 4.51 -7.59 9.68
N HIS A 157 4.70 -7.74 10.99
CA HIS A 157 5.24 -8.92 11.65
C HIS A 157 4.14 -9.78 12.30
N SER A 158 2.88 -9.62 11.89
CA SER A 158 1.80 -10.46 12.38
C SER A 158 2.07 -11.95 12.07
N PRO A 159 1.76 -12.84 13.03
CA PRO A 159 2.04 -14.26 12.88
C PRO A 159 1.12 -14.85 11.81
N LEU A 160 1.69 -15.19 10.66
CA LEU A 160 0.99 -15.95 9.64
C LEU A 160 0.92 -17.43 10.04
N ASP A 161 -0.27 -18.03 9.92
CA ASP A 161 -0.41 -19.48 9.94
C ASP A 161 0.30 -20.10 8.72
N SER A 162 0.50 -21.42 8.72
CA SER A 162 1.23 -22.10 7.64
C SER A 162 0.56 -21.94 6.26
N LYS A 163 -0.77 -21.75 6.22
CA LYS A 163 -1.54 -21.45 5.00
C LYS A 163 -1.33 -20.02 4.51
N GLY A 164 -1.27 -19.05 5.42
CA GLY A 164 -0.97 -17.65 5.15
C GLY A 164 0.48 -17.45 4.70
N LYS A 165 1.45 -18.15 5.31
CA LYS A 165 2.89 -17.98 4.98
C LYS A 165 3.20 -18.16 3.50
N ASN A 166 2.48 -19.02 2.79
CA ASN A 166 2.67 -19.31 1.37
C ASN A 166 1.42 -19.04 0.51
N GLY A 167 0.34 -18.54 1.12
CA GLY A 167 -0.90 -18.23 0.44
C GLY A 167 -0.79 -16.95 -0.37
N LYS A 168 -1.59 -16.86 -1.43
CA LYS A 168 -1.74 -15.65 -2.24
C LYS A 168 -3.14 -15.05 -2.18
N ASN A 169 -4.14 -15.88 -1.86
CA ASN A 169 -5.56 -15.52 -1.91
C ASN A 169 -6.08 -14.85 -0.63
N TYR A 170 -5.33 -13.88 -0.11
CA TYR A 170 -5.71 -13.11 1.07
C TYR A 170 -5.08 -11.72 1.06
N LEU A 171 -5.69 -10.78 1.80
CA LEU A 171 -5.08 -9.52 2.21
C LEU A 171 -4.70 -9.56 3.68
N LEU A 172 -3.63 -8.87 4.05
CA LEU A 172 -3.28 -8.61 5.44
C LEU A 172 -4.21 -7.53 6.01
N ARG A 173 -4.46 -7.60 7.31
CA ARG A 173 -5.15 -6.54 8.06
C ARG A 173 -4.47 -5.18 7.83
N SER A 174 -3.14 -5.15 7.88
CA SER A 174 -2.32 -3.97 7.63
C SER A 174 -2.48 -3.42 6.20
N GLU A 175 -2.61 -4.29 5.20
CA GLU A 175 -2.85 -3.92 3.79
C GLU A 175 -4.20 -3.22 3.66
N ILE A 176 -5.26 -3.78 4.25
CA ILE A 176 -6.61 -3.19 4.22
C ILE A 176 -6.61 -1.81 4.91
N MET A 177 -6.03 -1.72 6.11
CA MET A 177 -5.91 -0.46 6.84
C MET A 177 -5.08 0.59 6.08
N GLY A 178 -4.02 0.16 5.38
CA GLY A 178 -3.23 1.03 4.52
C GLY A 178 -4.03 1.56 3.34
N ILE A 179 -4.80 0.69 2.66
CA ILE A 179 -5.67 1.06 1.54
C ILE A 179 -6.70 2.09 1.98
N THR A 180 -7.46 1.80 3.05
CA THR A 180 -8.49 2.72 3.52
C THR A 180 -7.89 4.05 3.98
N SER A 181 -6.71 4.05 4.61
CA SER A 181 -5.99 5.27 4.99
C SER A 181 -5.62 6.13 3.79
N ILE A 182 -5.07 5.52 2.73
CA ILE A 182 -4.73 6.23 1.49
C ILE A 182 -6.00 6.82 0.86
N LEU A 183 -7.00 5.98 0.59
CA LEU A 183 -8.22 6.43 -0.10
C LEU A 183 -8.92 7.56 0.67
N TYR A 184 -9.04 7.42 1.99
CA TYR A 184 -9.58 8.47 2.84
C TYR A 184 -8.78 9.78 2.73
N HIS A 185 -7.46 9.70 2.78
CA HIS A 185 -6.60 10.89 2.74
C HIS A 185 -6.55 11.53 1.34
N GLN A 186 -6.66 10.75 0.27
CA GLN A 186 -6.78 11.29 -1.10
C GLN A 186 -8.07 12.08 -1.29
N MET A 187 -9.13 11.70 -0.58
CA MET A 187 -10.44 12.34 -0.70
C MET A 187 -10.61 13.56 0.20
N ASN A 188 -9.82 13.68 1.26
CA ASN A 188 -10.04 14.64 2.32
C ASN A 188 -8.83 15.53 2.59
N GLU A 189 -9.09 16.81 2.80
CA GLU A 189 -8.14 17.70 3.46
C GLU A 189 -8.16 17.44 4.97
N VAL A 190 -7.05 16.92 5.50
CA VAL A 190 -6.87 16.63 6.92
C VAL A 190 -5.92 17.66 7.54
N ARG A 191 -6.42 18.45 8.50
CA ARG A 191 -5.63 19.49 9.18
C ARG A 191 -5.46 19.16 10.67
N TRP A 192 -4.27 19.43 11.19
CA TRP A 192 -3.99 19.33 12.63
C TRP A 192 -4.23 20.69 13.31
N ASP A 193 -4.97 20.70 14.41
CA ASP A 193 -5.10 21.88 15.28
C ASP A 193 -4.05 21.77 16.41
N PRO A 194 -2.95 22.54 16.35
CA PRO A 194 -1.89 22.46 17.36
C PRO A 194 -2.33 23.02 18.72
N ARG A 195 -3.41 23.81 18.79
CA ARG A 195 -3.91 24.34 20.07
C ARG A 195 -4.69 23.29 20.82
N LYS A 196 -5.52 22.54 20.11
CA LYS A 196 -6.34 21.47 20.67
C LYS A 196 -5.64 20.11 20.72
N HIS A 197 -4.50 19.99 20.04
CA HIS A 197 -3.77 18.73 19.89
C HIS A 197 -4.66 17.61 19.32
N GLU A 198 -5.49 17.96 18.33
CA GLU A 198 -6.38 17.02 17.64
C GLU A 198 -6.47 17.34 16.15
N TYR A 199 -6.89 16.36 15.35
CA TYR A 199 -7.23 16.60 13.95
C TYR A 199 -8.58 17.31 13.86
N MET A 200 -8.63 18.36 13.04
CA MET A 200 -9.89 19.00 12.67
C MET A 200 -10.77 18.01 11.90
N GLN A 201 -12.07 18.28 11.87
CA GLN A 201 -12.98 17.51 11.01
C GLN A 201 -12.50 17.55 9.56
N PRO A 202 -12.26 16.38 8.94
CA PRO A 202 -11.77 16.31 7.57
C PRO A 202 -12.76 16.93 6.61
N LYS A 203 -12.25 17.69 5.64
CA LYS A 203 -13.07 18.34 4.62
C LYS A 203 -12.90 17.59 3.30
N LEU A 204 -14.00 17.08 2.75
CA LEU A 204 -13.98 16.44 1.44
C LEU A 204 -13.51 17.42 0.36
N THR A 205 -12.47 17.05 -0.37
CA THR A 205 -11.88 17.79 -1.50
C THR A 205 -11.90 17.00 -2.79
N TYR A 206 -12.24 15.71 -2.73
CA TYR A 206 -12.47 14.85 -3.89
C TYR A 206 -13.48 15.48 -4.86
N ARG A 207 -13.17 15.40 -6.15
CA ARG A 207 -14.03 15.91 -7.23
C ARG A 207 -14.62 14.76 -8.03
N ASP A 208 -13.74 13.97 -8.66
CA ASP A 208 -14.06 12.87 -9.55
C ASP A 208 -12.81 12.01 -9.82
N GLY A 209 -13.02 10.89 -10.51
CA GLY A 209 -11.97 10.03 -11.03
C GLY A 209 -11.54 8.88 -10.12
N PRO A 210 -10.82 7.90 -10.68
CA PRO A 210 -10.32 6.77 -9.92
C PRO A 210 -9.24 7.21 -8.92
N LEU A 211 -9.20 6.53 -7.78
CA LEU A 211 -8.16 6.61 -6.77
C LEU A 211 -7.40 5.29 -6.74
N THR A 212 -6.09 5.37 -6.51
CA THR A 212 -5.16 4.25 -6.50
C THR A 212 -4.27 4.30 -5.26
N ALA A 213 -4.22 3.18 -4.55
CA ALA A 213 -3.37 2.94 -3.39
C ALA A 213 -2.42 1.78 -3.67
N THR A 214 -1.10 1.98 -3.56
CA THR A 214 -0.13 0.87 -3.54
C THR A 214 0.33 0.65 -2.10
N ILE A 215 0.17 -0.55 -1.56
CA ILE A 215 0.72 -0.94 -0.26
C ILE A 215 1.90 -1.87 -0.50
N VAL A 216 3.06 -1.49 0.03
CA VAL A 216 4.28 -2.30 0.04
C VAL A 216 4.51 -2.79 1.46
N THR A 217 4.14 -4.04 1.71
CA THR A 217 4.16 -4.66 3.03
C THR A 217 5.42 -5.49 3.23
N PHE A 218 6.24 -5.08 4.18
CA PHE A 218 7.46 -5.76 4.60
C PHE A 218 7.14 -6.71 5.74
N MET A 219 7.35 -7.99 5.47
CA MET A 219 7.23 -9.08 6.42
C MET A 219 8.60 -9.68 6.69
N VAL A 220 8.68 -10.60 7.64
CA VAL A 220 9.93 -11.33 7.92
C VAL A 220 10.40 -12.08 6.67
N GLY A 221 11.49 -11.61 6.07
CA GLY A 221 12.11 -12.17 4.87
C GLY A 221 11.26 -12.10 3.59
N LYS A 222 10.16 -11.34 3.57
CA LYS A 222 9.24 -11.28 2.41
C LYS A 222 8.69 -9.88 2.22
N VAL A 223 8.36 -9.54 0.97
CA VAL A 223 7.65 -8.30 0.64
C VAL A 223 6.43 -8.62 -0.21
N ARG A 224 5.29 -8.05 0.15
CA ARG A 224 4.05 -8.10 -0.62
C ARG A 224 3.75 -6.74 -1.20
N VAL A 225 3.24 -6.72 -2.42
CA VAL A 225 2.76 -5.49 -3.07
C VAL A 225 1.32 -5.68 -3.48
N VAL A 226 0.44 -4.87 -2.90
CA VAL A 226 -0.99 -4.82 -3.23
C VAL A 226 -1.29 -3.46 -3.84
N GLN A 227 -1.96 -3.44 -4.98
CA GLN A 227 -2.57 -2.23 -5.52
C GLN A 227 -4.08 -2.30 -5.32
N ALA A 228 -4.68 -1.23 -4.85
CA ALA A 228 -6.12 -1.09 -4.74
C ALA A 228 -6.60 0.10 -5.57
N THR A 229 -7.71 -0.08 -6.28
CA THR A 229 -8.38 0.99 -7.01
C THR A 229 -9.85 1.07 -6.72
N CYS A 230 -10.37 2.29 -6.75
CA CYS A 230 -11.79 2.55 -6.66
C CYS A 230 -12.11 3.86 -7.36
N ASP A 231 -13.27 3.98 -7.99
CA ASP A 231 -13.80 5.25 -8.47
C ASP A 231 -14.99 5.66 -7.59
N PRO A 232 -14.79 6.53 -6.59
CA PRO A 232 -15.85 7.02 -5.71
C PRO A 232 -16.91 7.87 -6.42
N SER A 233 -16.69 8.29 -7.68
CA SER A 233 -17.71 9.00 -8.46
C SER A 233 -18.77 8.06 -9.03
N ASN A 234 -18.50 6.76 -9.07
CA ASN A 234 -19.46 5.75 -9.47
C ASN A 234 -20.51 5.54 -8.36
N PRO A 235 -21.82 5.53 -8.67
CA PRO A 235 -22.87 5.21 -7.68
C PRO A 235 -22.71 3.82 -7.04
N TYR A 236 -22.05 2.89 -7.73
CA TYR A 236 -21.75 1.54 -7.25
C TYR A 236 -20.23 1.32 -7.28
N PRO A 237 -19.47 2.00 -6.41
CA PRO A 237 -18.02 1.91 -6.40
C PRO A 237 -17.61 0.45 -6.17
N THR A 238 -16.62 0.00 -6.92
CA THR A 238 -16.00 -1.32 -6.74
C THR A 238 -14.56 -1.09 -6.29
N LEU A 239 -14.22 -1.61 -5.12
CA LEU A 239 -12.85 -1.63 -4.64
C LEU A 239 -12.17 -2.88 -5.18
N THR A 240 -11.28 -2.70 -6.15
CA THR A 240 -10.48 -3.79 -6.72
C THR A 240 -9.14 -3.82 -6.02
N CYS A 241 -8.85 -4.91 -5.31
CA CYS A 241 -7.58 -5.16 -4.64
C CYS A 241 -6.80 -6.25 -5.38
N THR A 242 -5.68 -5.88 -5.98
CA THR A 242 -4.84 -6.79 -6.77
C THR A 242 -3.52 -7.04 -6.04
N LEU A 243 -3.21 -8.31 -5.76
CA LEU A 243 -1.88 -8.72 -5.32
C LEU A 243 -0.94 -8.73 -6.53
N ARG A 244 -0.06 -7.73 -6.61
CA ARG A 244 0.81 -7.47 -7.77
C ARG A 244 2.19 -8.10 -7.63
N GLY A 245 2.64 -8.34 -6.39
CA GLY A 245 3.99 -8.85 -6.15
C GLY A 245 4.11 -9.60 -4.84
N LEU A 246 4.89 -10.67 -4.87
CA LEU A 246 5.32 -11.42 -3.70
C LEU A 246 6.80 -11.75 -3.87
N TYR A 247 7.65 -11.05 -3.14
CA TYR A 247 9.10 -11.13 -3.26
C TYR A 247 9.69 -11.79 -2.03
N ASN A 248 10.69 -12.63 -2.24
CA ASN A 248 11.52 -13.14 -1.16
C ASN A 248 12.67 -12.15 -0.94
N LEU A 249 12.84 -11.72 0.30
CA LEU A 249 13.91 -10.81 0.72
C LEU A 249 14.84 -11.49 1.73
N SER A 250 14.67 -12.78 2.05
CA SER A 250 15.57 -13.42 2.99
C SER A 250 17.02 -13.38 2.49
N MET A 251 17.96 -13.03 3.37
CA MET A 251 19.38 -12.93 3.01
C MET A 251 19.95 -14.25 2.47
N SER A 252 19.42 -15.38 2.94
CA SER A 252 19.81 -16.73 2.48
C SER A 252 19.60 -16.97 0.98
N CYS A 253 18.71 -16.20 0.35
CA CYS A 253 18.37 -16.30 -1.06
C CYS A 253 18.24 -14.91 -1.70
N TYR A 254 19.07 -13.97 -1.25
CA TYR A 254 18.99 -12.58 -1.69
C TYR A 254 19.07 -12.47 -3.22
N ASP A 255 18.11 -11.76 -3.80
CA ASP A 255 18.08 -11.45 -5.23
C ASP A 255 17.91 -9.94 -5.43
N LYS A 256 18.96 -9.30 -5.94
CA LYS A 256 18.95 -7.88 -6.26
C LYS A 256 17.88 -7.49 -7.27
N SER A 257 17.49 -8.39 -8.17
CA SER A 257 16.43 -8.12 -9.16
C SER A 257 15.07 -7.92 -8.48
N SER A 258 14.82 -8.68 -7.41
CA SER A 258 13.64 -8.52 -6.56
C SER A 258 13.67 -7.18 -5.83
N VAL A 259 14.82 -6.77 -5.29
CA VAL A 259 14.99 -5.46 -4.64
C VAL A 259 14.79 -4.32 -5.64
N HIS A 260 15.35 -4.40 -6.85
CA HIS A 260 15.10 -3.41 -7.91
C HIS A 260 13.60 -3.24 -8.16
N LYS A 261 12.85 -4.34 -8.31
CA LYS A 261 11.40 -4.29 -8.50
C LYS A 261 10.67 -3.66 -7.32
N ILE A 262 11.04 -4.01 -6.08
CA ILE A 262 10.43 -3.43 -4.87
C ILE A 262 10.67 -1.92 -4.82
N VAL A 263 11.90 -1.46 -5.09
CA VAL A 263 12.20 -0.03 -5.15
C VAL A 263 11.36 0.66 -6.24
N LYS A 264 11.19 0.04 -7.41
CA LYS A 264 10.33 0.58 -8.47
C LYS A 264 8.87 0.65 -8.05
N TRP A 265 8.33 -0.37 -7.36
CA TRP A 265 6.99 -0.31 -6.78
C TRP A 265 6.81 0.86 -5.81
N ILE A 266 7.86 1.23 -5.08
CA ILE A 266 7.80 2.31 -4.09
C ILE A 266 7.93 3.69 -4.76
N LEU A 267 8.82 3.83 -5.75
CA LEU A 267 9.19 5.14 -6.31
C LEU A 267 8.51 5.49 -7.63
N CYS A 268 8.13 4.49 -8.41
CA CYS A 268 7.49 4.63 -9.71
C CYS A 268 6.46 3.51 -9.94
N PRO A 269 5.46 3.36 -9.04
CA PRO A 269 4.46 2.33 -9.21
C PRO A 269 3.76 2.49 -10.57
N PRO A 270 3.52 1.39 -11.28
CA PRO A 270 2.84 1.41 -12.56
C PRO A 270 1.43 1.97 -12.40
N GLU A 271 1.01 2.72 -13.41
CA GLU A 271 -0.41 2.93 -13.64
C GLU A 271 -1.05 1.57 -13.90
N LEU A 272 -2.25 1.37 -13.39
CA LEU A 272 -3.04 0.27 -13.91
C LEU A 272 -3.32 0.61 -15.37
N ALA A 273 -2.90 -0.28 -16.28
CA ALA A 273 -3.27 -0.20 -17.68
C ALA A 273 -4.78 -0.01 -17.72
N GLY A 274 -5.20 1.20 -18.09
CA GLY A 274 -6.59 1.63 -17.97
C GLY A 274 -7.47 0.54 -18.55
N GLY A 275 -8.50 0.14 -17.80
CA GLY A 275 -9.57 -0.66 -18.33
C GLY A 275 -9.94 -0.03 -19.67
N VAL A 276 -9.70 -0.77 -20.76
CA VAL A 276 -10.03 -0.34 -22.10
C VAL A 276 -11.42 0.25 -22.02
N PRO A 277 -11.65 1.52 -22.39
CA PRO A 277 -13.00 2.02 -22.45
C PRO A 277 -13.71 1.08 -23.39
N LEU A 278 -14.67 0.31 -22.88
CA LEU A 278 -15.62 -0.42 -23.70
C LEU A 278 -16.35 0.66 -24.50
N ARG A 279 -15.76 1.05 -25.63
CA ARG A 279 -16.38 1.91 -26.63
C ARG A 279 -17.68 1.22 -26.95
N GLY A 280 -18.77 1.83 -26.49
CA GLY A 280 -20.11 1.37 -26.76
C GLY A 280 -20.25 1.11 -28.26
N ARG A 281 -20.69 -0.10 -28.59
CA ARG A 281 -21.38 -0.30 -29.86
C ARG A 281 -22.65 0.54 -29.84
N LYS A 282 -22.64 1.61 -30.62
CA LYS A 282 -23.80 2.22 -31.30
C LYS A 282 -23.27 2.60 -32.69
N ALA A 283 -23.88 2.26 -33.82
CA ALA A 283 -25.21 1.75 -34.12
C ALA A 283 -25.12 0.46 -34.96
#